data_AF-A0A530GVP0-F1
#
_entry.id   AF-A0A530GVP0-F1
#
_cell.length_a   1.000
_cell.length_b   1.000
_cell.length_c   1.000
_cell.angle_alpha   90.00
_cell.angle_beta   90.00
_cell.angle_gamma   90.00
#
_symmetry.space_group_name_H-M   'P 1'
#
loop_
_entity.id
_entity.type
_entity.pdbx_description
1 polymer ?
#
loop_
_entity_poly.entity_id
_entity_poly.type
_entity_poly.pdbx_seq_one_letter_code
_entity_poly.pdbx_strand_id
1 'polypeptide(L)'
;GDAERHFGMESRDCNLAVIRSAGFKYVHFGGGLPALLFDLSQDPGELNNVANDPAYLPVRLEFAEKMLAWRATHLDQSLALAELTEDGVAGCVSRAVRQ
;
A
#
# COMPACT_ATOMS: atom_id res chain seq x y z
N GLY A 1 10.27 17.69 -8.02
CA GLY A 1 10.01 18.71 -6.99
C GLY A 1 11.08 18.68 -5.91
N ASP A 2 10.81 19.29 -4.75
CA ASP A 2 11.77 19.43 -3.66
C ASP A 2 12.08 18.10 -2.97
N ALA A 3 11.08 17.21 -2.85
CA ALA A 3 11.23 15.88 -2.28
C ALA A 3 12.14 14.97 -3.13
N GLU A 4 11.96 14.96 -4.46
CA GLU A 4 12.78 14.18 -5.39
C GLU A 4 14.26 14.59 -5.30
N ARG A 5 14.54 15.90 -5.22
CA ARG A 5 15.91 16.40 -5.05
C ARG A 5 16.49 16.05 -3.68
N HIS A 6 15.67 16.09 -2.63
CA HIS A 6 16.11 15.77 -1.27
C HIS A 6 16.47 14.28 -1.13
N PHE A 7 15.62 13.39 -1.63
CA PHE A 7 15.82 11.94 -1.51
C PHE A 7 16.62 11.32 -2.65
N GLY A 8 16.89 12.07 -3.74
CA GLY A 8 17.59 11.54 -4.92
C GLY A 8 16.79 10.47 -5.65
N MET A 9 15.46 10.62 -5.71
CA MET A 9 14.52 9.61 -6.21
C MET A 9 13.65 10.16 -7.34
N GLU A 10 13.16 9.27 -8.21
CA GLU A 10 12.19 9.62 -9.23
C GLU A 10 10.83 9.96 -8.60
N SER A 11 10.03 10.78 -9.28
CA SER A 11 8.74 11.24 -8.74
C SER A 11 7.79 10.08 -8.42
N ARG A 12 7.87 8.99 -9.19
CA ARG A 12 7.10 7.76 -8.94
C ARG A 12 7.55 7.00 -7.70
N ASP A 13 8.80 7.17 -7.28
CA ASP A 13 9.38 6.49 -6.11
C ASP A 13 9.18 7.31 -4.82
N CYS A 14 8.97 8.62 -4.96
CA CYS A 14 8.61 9.54 -3.87
C CYS A 14 7.13 9.40 -3.44
N ASN A 15 6.70 8.18 -3.12
CA ASN A 15 5.37 7.90 -2.59
C ASN A 15 5.42 7.04 -1.33
N LEU A 16 4.31 7.01 -0.59
CA LEU A 16 4.12 6.14 0.55
C LEU A 16 2.70 5.57 0.59
N ALA A 17 2.55 4.45 1.28
CA ALA A 17 1.27 3.86 1.65
C ALA A 17 1.23 3.61 3.15
N VAL A 18 0.04 3.77 3.74
CA VAL A 18 -0.16 3.67 5.19
C VAL A 18 -1.28 2.70 5.49
N ILE A 19 -1.06 1.81 6.45
CA ILE A 19 -2.12 1.06 7.12
C ILE A 19 -2.13 1.47 8.58
N ARG A 20 -3.27 1.97 9.05
CA ARG A 20 -3.50 2.31 10.46
C ARG A 20 -4.58 1.40 11.03
N SER A 21 -4.28 0.80 12.17
CA SER A 21 -5.20 0.01 12.98
C SER A 21 -5.39 0.66 14.35
N ALA A 22 -6.07 -0.02 15.27
CA ALA A 22 -6.19 0.42 16.66
C ALA A 22 -4.85 0.34 17.41
N GLY A 23 -4.03 -0.70 17.16
CA GLY A 23 -2.78 -0.95 17.89
C GLY A 23 -1.52 -0.48 17.19
N PHE A 24 -1.52 -0.40 15.86
CA PHE A 24 -0.32 -0.09 15.08
C PHE A 24 -0.59 0.81 13.88
N LYS A 25 0.41 1.60 13.52
CA LYS A 25 0.49 2.31 12.24
C LYS A 25 1.74 1.87 11.49
N TYR A 26 1.57 1.37 10.28
CA TYR A 26 2.64 0.95 9.38
C TYR A 26 2.71 1.86 8.16
N VAL A 27 3.90 2.32 7.82
CA VAL A 27 4.20 3.17 6.66
C VAL A 27 5.23 2.49 5.78
N HIS A 28 4.90 2.32 4.50
CA HIS A 28 5.78 1.76 3.48
C HIS A 28 6.08 2.80 2.41
N PHE A 29 7.35 2.94 2.02
CA PHE A 29 7.78 3.88 1.00
C PHE A 29 8.11 3.15 -0.31
N GLY A 30 7.67 3.72 -1.44
CA GLY A 30 7.88 3.12 -2.77
C GLY A 30 9.34 3.15 -3.27
N GLY A 31 10.15 4.10 -2.80
CA GLY A 31 11.51 4.35 -3.28
C GLY A 31 12.64 3.71 -2.46
N GLY A 32 12.35 2.67 -1.67
CA GLY A 32 13.38 1.98 -0.88
C GLY A 32 13.83 2.72 0.39
N LEU A 33 13.13 3.79 0.79
CA LEU A 33 13.30 4.35 2.13
C LEU A 33 12.87 3.33 3.20
N PRO A 34 13.51 3.33 4.39
CA PRO A 34 13.12 2.45 5.49
C PRO A 34 11.65 2.62 5.87
N ALA A 35 10.96 1.51 6.11
CA ALA A 35 9.60 1.53 6.62
C ALA A 35 9.52 2.13 8.02
N LEU A 36 8.34 2.64 8.38
CA LEU A 36 8.03 3.07 9.75
C LEU A 36 6.97 2.15 10.36
N LEU A 37 7.11 1.87 11.64
CA LEU A 37 6.12 1.16 12.44
C LEU A 37 6.02 1.84 13.80
N PHE A 38 4.80 2.17 14.20
CA PHE A 38 4.51 2.78 15.49
C PHE A 38 3.53 1.88 16.26
N ASP A 39 3.88 1.54 17.49
CA ASP A 39 2.98 0.90 18.46
C ASP A 39 2.13 2.00 19.10
N LEU A 40 0.87 2.12 18.68
CA LEU A 40 -0.05 3.15 19.15
C LEU A 40 -0.57 2.87 20.57
N SER A 41 -0.39 1.65 21.08
CA SER A 41 -0.75 1.31 22.46
C SER A 41 0.28 1.87 23.45
N GLN A 42 1.56 1.85 23.08
CA GLN A 42 2.66 2.36 23.91
C GLN A 42 3.03 3.81 23.56
N ASP A 43 2.85 4.20 22.30
CA ASP A 43 3.19 5.51 21.77
C ASP A 43 2.08 6.06 20.86
N PRO A 44 1.00 6.58 21.45
CA PRO A 44 -0.08 7.22 20.70
C PRO A 44 0.37 8.45 19.89
N GLY A 45 1.53 9.03 20.24
CA GLY A 45 2.10 10.21 19.60
C GLY A 45 2.93 9.90 18.35
N GLU A 46 3.17 8.61 18.05
CA GLU A 46 3.96 8.17 16.89
C GLU A 46 5.39 8.76 16.87
N LEU A 47 6.02 8.89 18.04
CA LEU A 47 7.33 9.53 18.19
C LEU A 47 8.48 8.52 18.06
N ASN A 48 8.22 7.23 18.27
CA ASN A 48 9.21 6.17 18.32
C ASN A 48 8.97 5.16 17.20
N ASN A 49 9.83 5.18 16.19
CA ASN A 49 9.81 4.17 15.13
C ASN A 49 10.43 2.85 15.62
N VAL A 50 9.61 1.81 15.74
CA VAL A 50 10.02 0.46 16.16
C VAL A 50 10.26 -0.50 15.00
N ALA A 51 10.27 -0.03 13.74
CA ALA A 51 10.35 -0.89 12.55
C ALA A 51 11.63 -1.74 12.42
N ASN A 52 12.70 -1.38 13.12
CA ASN A 52 13.97 -2.12 13.12
C ASN A 52 14.20 -2.92 14.41
N ASP A 53 13.26 -2.86 15.36
CA ASP A 53 13.32 -3.66 16.58
C ASP A 53 12.98 -5.13 16.24
N PRO A 54 13.87 -6.10 16.55
CA PRO A 54 13.61 -7.52 16.34
C PRO A 54 12.30 -8.02 16.98
N ALA A 55 11.89 -7.44 18.11
CA ALA A 55 10.65 -7.82 18.79
C ALA A 55 9.40 -7.49 17.97
N TYR A 56 9.46 -6.47 17.11
CA TYR A 56 8.35 -6.04 16.26
C TYR A 56 8.41 -6.61 14.84
N LEU A 57 9.39 -7.46 14.51
CA LEU A 57 9.50 -8.06 13.17
C LEU A 57 8.23 -8.83 12.74
N PRO A 58 7.59 -9.67 13.59
CA PRO A 58 6.37 -10.35 13.21
C PRO A 58 5.24 -9.38 12.87
N VAL A 59 5.08 -8.31 13.65
CA VAL A 59 4.07 -7.27 13.41
C VAL A 59 4.38 -6.53 12.11
N ARG A 60 5.64 -6.14 11.89
CA ARG A 60 6.04 -5.47 10.65
C ARG A 60 5.77 -6.32 9.41
N LEU A 61 6.02 -7.63 9.49
CA LEU A 61 5.74 -8.57 8.41
C LEU A 61 4.24 -8.67 8.14
N GLU A 62 3.42 -8.84 9.18
CA GLU A 62 1.96 -8.90 9.05
C GLU A 62 1.40 -7.67 8.33
N PHE A 63 1.85 -6.47 8.70
CA PHE A 63 1.39 -5.25 8.04
C PHE A 63 1.91 -5.10 6.60
N ALA A 64 3.12 -5.58 6.31
CA ALA A 64 3.63 -5.63 4.94
C ALA A 64 2.77 -6.57 4.07
N GLU A 65 2.43 -7.76 4.57
CA GLU A 65 1.55 -8.72 3.89
C GLU A 65 0.13 -8.15 3.70
N LYS A 66 -0.44 -7.49 4.71
CA LYS A 66 -1.71 -6.78 4.59
C LYS A 66 -1.68 -5.71 3.50
N MET A 67 -0.57 -4.99 3.35
CA MET A 67 -0.42 -3.99 2.30
C MET A 67 -0.31 -4.62 0.92
N LEU A 68 0.42 -5.72 0.78
CA LEU A 68 0.49 -6.47 -0.46
C LEU A 68 -0.90 -6.98 -0.88
N ALA A 69 -1.66 -7.55 0.06
CA ALA A 69 -3.04 -7.98 -0.18
C ALA A 69 -3.95 -6.81 -0.56
N TRP A 70 -3.83 -5.66 0.11
CA TRP A 70 -4.58 -4.45 -0.22
C TRP A 70 -4.28 -3.97 -1.63
N ARG A 71 -3.00 -3.92 -2.02
CA ARG A 71 -2.61 -3.52 -3.39
C ARG A 71 -3.14 -4.48 -4.44
N ALA A 72 -3.06 -5.79 -4.19
CA ALA A 72 -3.57 -6.80 -5.13
C ALA A 72 -5.09 -6.69 -5.35
N THR A 73 -5.85 -6.35 -4.30
CA THR A 73 -7.31 -6.21 -4.38
C THR A 73 -7.78 -4.89 -4.98
N HIS A 74 -6.91 -3.87 -5.06
CA HIS A 74 -7.23 -2.54 -5.57
C HIS A 74 -6.48 -2.19 -6.87
N LEU A 75 -6.01 -3.21 -7.59
CA LEU A 75 -5.58 -3.04 -8.97
C LEU A 75 -6.74 -2.52 -9.83
N ASP A 76 -6.43 -1.91 -10.97
CA ASP A 76 -7.47 -1.44 -11.89
C ASP A 76 -8.36 -2.61 -12.34
N GLN A 77 -9.62 -2.58 -11.90
CA GLN A 77 -10.61 -3.62 -12.21
C GLN A 77 -11.47 -3.27 -13.43
N SER A 78 -11.19 -2.17 -14.14
CA SER A 78 -12.02 -1.68 -15.26
C SER A 78 -12.28 -2.76 -16.30
N LEU A 79 -11.29 -3.62 -16.56
CA LEU A 79 -11.41 -4.76 -17.47
C LEU A 79 -10.99 -6.09 -16.83
N ALA A 80 -10.49 -6.09 -15.59
CA ALA A 80 -9.96 -7.31 -14.96
C ALA A 80 -11.02 -8.40 -14.72
N LEU A 81 -12.30 -8.01 -14.67
CA LEU A 81 -13.44 -8.91 -14.48
C LEU A 81 -14.14 -9.28 -15.80
N ALA A 82 -13.55 -8.90 -16.93
CA ALA A 82 -14.03 -9.24 -18.27
C ALA A 82 -13.08 -10.24 -18.93
N GLU A 83 -13.66 -11.21 -19.64
CA GLU A 83 -12.93 -12.22 -20.40
C GLU A 83 -13.44 -12.26 -21.84
N LEU A 84 -12.54 -12.43 -22.81
CA LEU A 84 -12.91 -12.61 -24.21
C LEU A 84 -13.05 -14.11 -24.52
N THR A 85 -14.23 -14.52 -24.99
CA THR A 85 -14.58 -15.90 -25.34
C THR A 85 -14.93 -16.03 -26.82
N GLU A 86 -15.18 -17.25 -27.31
CA GLU A 86 -15.64 -17.49 -28.69
C GLU A 86 -16.98 -16.80 -29.01
N ASP A 87 -17.83 -16.59 -28.01
CA ASP A 87 -19.13 -15.92 -28.13
C ASP A 87 -19.06 -14.39 -27.87
N GLY A 88 -17.86 -13.85 -27.66
CA GLY A 88 -17.62 -12.43 -27.34
C GLY A 88 -17.24 -12.19 -25.87
N VAL A 89 -17.49 -10.97 -25.39
CA VAL A 89 -17.09 -10.56 -24.02
C VAL A 89 -18.04 -11.15 -22.98
N ALA A 90 -17.48 -11.86 -22.01
CA ALA A 90 -18.17 -12.41 -20.84
C ALA A 90 -17.65 -11.75 -19.54
N GLY A 91 -18.43 -11.87 -18.45
CA GLY A 91 -18.05 -11.38 -17.12
C GLY A 91 -18.64 -10.02 -16.73
N CYS A 92 -18.07 -9.38 -15.71
CA CYS A 92 -18.53 -8.10 -15.20
C CYS A 92 -17.88 -6.97 -16.01
N VAL A 93 -18.59 -6.50 -17.02
CA VAL A 93 -18.20 -5.32 -17.81
C VAL A 93 -19.00 -4.14 -17.28
N SER A 94 -18.33 -3.07 -16.83
CA SER A 94 -19.01 -1.82 -16.51
C SER A 94 -19.69 -1.31 -17.78
N ARG A 95 -21.03 -1.29 -17.80
CA ARG A 95 -21.78 -0.69 -18.91
C ARG A 95 -21.54 0.81 -18.87
N ALA A 96 -20.67 1.31 -19.73
CA ALA A 96 -20.58 2.74 -19.98
C ALA A 96 -21.98 3.25 -20.37
N VAL A 97 -22.51 4.20 -19.58
CA VAL A 97 -23.71 4.96 -19.89
C VAL A 97 -23.46 5.64 -21.24
N ARG A 98 -24.22 5.25 -22.26
CA ARG A 98 -24.27 5.97 -23.54
C ARG A 98 -24.91 7.35 -23.27
N GLN A 99 -24.19 8.41 -23.62
CA GLN A 99 -24.78 9.74 -23.83
C GLN A 99 -25.58 9.75 -25.14
#